data_AF-A0A847B4P4-F1
#
_entry.id   AF-A0A847B4P4-F1
#
_cell.length_a   1.000
_cell.length_b   1.000
_cell.length_c   1.000
_cell.angle_alpha   90.00
_cell.angle_beta   90.00
_cell.angle_gamma   90.00
#
_symmetry.space_group_name_H-M   'P 1'
#
loop_
_entity.id
_entity.type
_entity.pdbx_description
1 polymer ?
#
loop_
_entity_poly.entity_id
_entity_poly.type
_entity_poly.pdbx_seq_one_letter_code
_entity_poly.pdbx_strand_id
1 'polypeptide(L)' 'MGKVGMHWWNDESIPLVEIEGKTYALSGWNGEVYWKSWECLGEYKMDAGEEVAIKPVLSETGEESYIIL' A
#
# COMPACT_ATOMS: atom_id res chain seq x y z
N MET A 1 8.52 10.03 -7.46
CA MET A 1 9.12 8.73 -7.85
C MET A 1 9.07 7.84 -6.61
N GLY A 2 8.02 7.04 -6.44
CA GLY A 2 7.85 6.19 -5.25
C GLY A 2 8.69 4.91 -5.37
N LYS A 3 9.51 4.62 -4.37
CA LYS A 3 10.26 3.35 -4.27
C LYS A 3 9.40 2.32 -3.53
N VAL A 4 9.06 1.20 -4.18
CA VAL A 4 8.72 -0.03 -3.47
C VAL A 4 10.02 -0.58 -2.90
N GLY A 5 10.22 -0.50 -1.60
CA GLY A 5 11.45 -0.98 -0.95
C GLY A 5 11.37 -1.12 0.57
N MET A 6 10.21 -0.84 1.17
CA MET A 6 9.97 -1.00 2.59
C MET A 6 8.80 -1.96 2.78
N HIS A 7 8.87 -2.73 3.86
CA HIS A 7 7.82 -3.66 4.27
C HIS A 7 7.31 -3.24 5.64
N TRP A 8 6.14 -3.76 6.02
CA TRP A 8 5.55 -3.49 7.31
C TRP A 8 6.49 -3.95 8.45
N TRP A 9 6.66 -3.12 9.48
CA TRP A 9 7.65 -3.34 10.54
C TRP A 9 7.49 -4.68 11.28
N ASN A 10 6.25 -5.16 11.39
CA ASN A 10 5.91 -6.39 12.08
C ASN A 10 5.82 -7.59 11.13
N ASP A 11 5.77 -7.36 9.82
CA ASP A 11 5.62 -8.41 8.82
C ASP A 11 6.27 -7.98 7.49
N GLU A 12 7.48 -8.51 7.25
CA GLU A 12 8.25 -8.21 6.04
C GLU A 12 7.60 -8.74 4.75
N SER A 13 6.55 -9.56 4.82
CA SER A 13 5.83 -10.01 3.63
C SER A 13 4.83 -8.97 3.10
N ILE A 14 4.56 -7.92 3.87
CA ILE A 14 3.57 -6.89 3.55
C ILE A 14 4.29 -5.68 2.95
N PRO A 15 4.19 -5.43 1.63
CA PRO A 15 4.87 -4.30 1.01
C PRO A 15 4.18 -2.98 1.35
N LEU A 16 4.99 -1.92 1.42
CA LEU A 16 4.51 -0.55 1.60
C LEU A 16 4.56 0.23 0.29
N VAL A 17 3.52 1.03 0.06
CA VAL A 17 3.41 1.93 -1.10
C VAL A 17 3.09 3.35 -0.66
N GLU A 18 3.52 4.33 -1.45
CA GLU A 18 3.16 5.72 -1.24
C GLU A 18 2.05 6.13 -2.21
N ILE A 19 0.92 6.60 -1.67
CA ILE A 19 -0.23 7.07 -2.41
C ILE A 19 -0.52 8.48 -1.90
N GLU A 20 -0.46 9.49 -2.77
CA GLU A 20 -0.75 10.89 -2.44
C GLU A 20 0.03 11.42 -1.21
N GLY A 21 1.29 11.01 -1.05
CA GLY A 21 2.16 11.43 0.06
C GLY A 21 1.90 10.70 1.39
N LYS A 22 1.02 9.71 1.40
CA LYS A 22 0.74 8.82 2.52
C LYS A 22 1.27 7.42 2.25
N THR A 23 1.72 6.74 3.28
CA THR A 23 2.25 5.37 3.19
C THR A 23 1.15 4.38 3.55
N TYR A 24 0.97 3.35 2.74
CA TYR A 24 0.00 2.29 2.96
C TYR A 24 0.67 0.92 2.93
N ALA A 25 0.22 0.04 3.81
CA ALA A 25 0.59 -1.37 3.79
C ALA A 25 -0.41 -2.14 2.91
N LEU A 26 0.09 -2.91 1.95
CA LEU A 26 -0.73 -3.69 1.03
C LEU A 26 -0.92 -5.11 1.54
N SER A 27 -2.12 -5.44 2.01
CA SER A 27 -2.42 -6.78 2.52
C SER A 27 -3.75 -7.34 1.99
N GLY A 28 -3.85 -8.67 2.04
CA GLY A 28 -5.01 -9.40 1.53
C GLY A 28 -5.15 -9.29 0.02
N TRP A 29 -4.12 -9.61 -0.76
CA TRP A 29 -4.29 -9.69 -2.22
C TRP A 29 -5.26 -10.82 -2.59
N ASN A 30 -6.29 -10.51 -3.39
CA ASN A 30 -7.26 -11.51 -3.89
C ASN A 30 -7.16 -11.78 -5.40
N GLY A 31 -6.15 -11.22 -6.08
CA GLY A 31 -6.01 -11.29 -7.54
C GLY A 31 -6.45 -10.02 -8.27
N GLU A 32 -7.17 -9.11 -7.61
CA GLU A 32 -7.60 -7.83 -8.18
C GLU A 32 -7.36 -6.63 -7.26
N VAL A 33 -7.54 -6.82 -5.95
CA VAL A 33 -7.47 -5.75 -4.94
C VAL A 33 -6.82 -6.25 -3.65
N TYR A 34 -6.14 -5.35 -2.94
CA TYR A 34 -5.68 -5.53 -1.57
C TYR A 34 -6.77 -5.05 -0.61
N TRP A 35 -7.62 -5.98 -0.16
CA TRP A 35 -8.84 -5.65 0.60
C TRP A 35 -8.61 -5.48 2.11
N LYS A 36 -7.38 -5.70 2.60
CA LYS A 36 -7.01 -5.49 4.01
C LYS A 36 -5.84 -4.51 4.15
N SER A 37 -5.83 -3.43 3.39
CA SER A 37 -4.74 -2.46 3.47
C SER A 37 -4.99 -1.45 4.58
N TRP A 38 -3.96 -0.73 5.03
CA TRP A 38 -4.11 0.34 6.02
C TRP A 38 -3.08 1.44 5.82
N GLU A 39 -3.42 2.67 6.22
CA GLU A 39 -2.45 3.77 6.29
C GLU A 39 -1.45 3.50 7.42
N CYS A 40 -0.16 3.66 7.15
CA CYS A 40 0.89 3.61 8.16
C CYS A 40 1.02 4.98 8.83
N LEU A 41 0.60 5.05 10.09
CA LEU A 41 0.51 6.26 10.90
C LEU A 41 1.69 6.37 11.89
N GLY A 42 1.79 7.54 12.53
CA GLY A 42 2.86 7.86 13.47
C GLY A 42 4.15 8.32 12.78
N GLU A 43 5.06 8.90 13.56
CA GLU A 43 6.37 9.38 13.09
C GLU A 43 7.18 8.27 12.42
N TYR A 44 7.09 7.05 12.96
CA TYR A 44 7.83 5.88 12.48
C TYR A 44 7.02 4.94 11.58
N LYS A 45 5.79 5.30 11.18
CA LYS A 45 4.96 4.47 10.29
C LYS A 45 4.68 3.07 10.85
N MET A 46 4.51 2.95 12.18
CA MET A 46 4.30 1.68 12.87
C MET A 46 2.86 1.46 13.32
N ASP A 47 2.05 2.51 13.34
CA ASP A 47 0.64 2.44 13.74
C ASP A 47 -0.23 2.13 12.51
N ALA A 48 -1.19 1.23 12.66
CA ALA A 48 -2.15 0.92 11.60
C ALA A 48 -3.36 1.86 11.71
N GLY A 49 -3.69 2.55 10.61
CA GLY A 49 -4.93 3.29 10.46
C GLY A 49 -6.14 2.38 10.22
N GLU A 50 -7.23 2.99 9.72
CA GLU A 50 -8.42 2.24 9.33
C GLU A 50 -8.13 1.34 8.11
N GLU A 51 -8.87 0.22 8.02
CA GLU A 51 -8.77 -0.70 6.90
C GLU A 51 -9.37 -0.08 5.63
N VAL A 52 -8.63 -0.17 4.53
CA VAL A 52 -9.02 0.34 3.22
C VAL A 52 -8.73 -0.71 2.14
N ALA A 53 -9.46 -0.61 1.02
CA ALA A 53 -9.18 -1.41 -0.16
C ALA A 53 -8.30 -0.61 -1.14
N ILE A 54 -7.22 -1.22 -1.62
CA ILE A 54 -6.30 -0.59 -2.57
C ILE A 54 -6.18 -1.44 -3.82
N LYS A 55 -6.35 -0.82 -4.99
CA LYS A 55 -6.30 -1.48 -6.30
C LYS A 55 -5.08 -1.01 -7.10
N PRO A 56 -4.25 -1.92 -7.64
CA PRO A 56 -3.24 -1.58 -8.63
C PRO A 56 -3.91 -1.19 -9.96
N VAL A 57 -3.39 -0.15 -10.60
CA VAL A 57 -3.84 0.36 -11.90
C VAL A 57 -2.65 0.43 -12.82
N LEU A 58 -2.73 -0.35 -13.91
CA LEU A 58 -1.73 -0.32 -14.98
C LEU A 58 -2.12 0.72 -16.02
N SER A 59 -1.22 1.65 -16.29
CA SER A 59 -1.37 2.63 -17.38
C SER A 59 -1.11 2.00 -18.75
N GLU A 60 -1.50 2.70 -19.82
CA GLU A 60 -1.23 2.29 -21.20
C GLU A 60 0.26 2.15 -21.52
N THR A 61 1.12 2.86 -20.78
CA THR A 61 2.58 2.80 -20.88
C THR A 61 3.18 1.64 -20.09
N GLY A 62 2.36 0.87 -19.36
CA GLY A 62 2.80 -0.25 -18.52
C GLY A 62 3.31 0.17 -17.13
N GLU A 63 3.12 1.42 -16.73
CA GLU A 63 3.46 1.88 -15.38
C GLU A 63 2.34 1.50 -14.41
N GLU A 64 2.70 0.84 -13.31
CA GLU A 64 1.78 0.47 -12.24
C GLU A 64 1.67 1.60 -11.20
N SER A 65 0.43 1.93 -10.83
CA SER A 65 0.07 2.88 -9.78
C SER A 65 -0.95 2.25 -8.84
N TYR A 66 -1.30 2.91 -7.73
CA TYR A 66 -2.26 2.39 -6.75
C TYR A 66 -3.30 3.45 -6.42
N ILE A 67 -4.56 3.03 -6.32
CA ILE A 67 -5.69 3.89 -5.91
C ILE A 67 -6.41 3.27 -4.70
N ILE A 68 -6.95 4.13 -3.84
CA ILE A 68 -7.83 3.74 -2.74
C ILE A 68 -9.28 3.68 -3.27
N LEU A 69 -10.03 2.65 -2.90
CA LEU A 69 -11.43 2.45 -3.32
C LEU A 69 -12.44 3.04 -2.34
#